data_AF-A0AAV3GR73-F1
#
_entry.id   AF-A0AAV3GR73-F1
#
_cell.length_a   1.000
_cell.length_b   1.000
_cell.length_c   1.000
_cell.angle_alpha   90.00
_cell.angle_beta   90.00
_cell.angle_gamma   90.00
#
_symmetry.space_group_name_H-M   'P 1'
#
loop_
_entity.id
_entity.type
_entity.pdbx_description
1 polymer ?
#
loop_
_entity_poly.entity_id
_entity_poly.type
_entity_poly.pdbx_seq_one_letter_code
_entity_poly.pdbx_strand_id
1 'polypeptide(L)'
;IRVQISLGKYQDQLLKLENKLESGLYCELVEKELKDSYVEYTLLYDMIANRIGIEEIVAENGALRLMKNQVWAYDSLPHMLIAGGTGGGKTYFLLTIIQALLKSDAELFILDPKNADLADLGTIMPHVYSQKEEISECVEDFYERMIARSRSMKEMPNYKTGENYAYLGLPPNFLIFDEYVAYMGANRFPTSIE
;
A
#
# COMPACT_ATOMS: atom_id res chain seq x y z
N ILE A 1 -14.61 18.60 6.55
CA ILE A 1 -15.12 19.93 6.96
C ILE A 1 -15.04 20.87 5.77
N ARG A 2 -16.08 21.67 5.49
CA ARG A 2 -16.09 22.65 4.39
C ARG A 2 -16.17 24.06 4.93
N VAL A 3 -15.39 24.97 4.36
CA VAL A 3 -15.31 26.37 4.79
C VAL A 3 -15.48 27.27 3.59
N GLN A 4 -16.55 28.06 3.57
CA GLN A 4 -16.87 28.94 2.45
C GLN A 4 -15.83 30.04 2.27
N ILE A 5 -15.54 30.38 1.00
CA ILE A 5 -14.73 31.54 0.62
C ILE A 5 -15.68 32.72 0.42
N SER A 6 -15.66 33.65 1.37
CA SER A 6 -16.53 34.82 1.39
C SER A 6 -15.77 36.15 1.33
N LEU A 7 -14.43 36.12 1.17
CA LEU A 7 -13.53 37.29 1.18
C LEU A 7 -13.72 38.20 2.41
N GLY A 8 -14.22 37.64 3.51
CA GLY A 8 -14.47 38.38 4.74
C GLY A 8 -13.21 38.60 5.57
N LYS A 9 -13.33 39.41 6.62
CA LYS A 9 -12.24 39.75 7.57
C LYS A 9 -11.49 38.52 8.14
N TYR A 10 -12.15 37.36 8.21
CA TYR A 10 -11.60 36.13 8.79
C TYR A 10 -11.15 35.10 7.74
N GLN A 11 -11.20 35.43 6.44
CA GLN A 11 -10.95 34.47 5.35
C GLN A 11 -9.60 33.77 5.50
N ASP A 12 -8.52 34.52 5.75
CA ASP A 12 -7.17 33.92 5.86
C ASP A 12 -7.04 32.90 7.00
N GLN A 13 -7.76 33.13 8.11
CA GLN A 13 -7.77 32.18 9.23
C GLN A 13 -8.59 30.94 8.90
N LEU A 14 -9.70 31.13 8.20
CA LEU A 14 -10.60 30.07 7.75
C LEU A 14 -10.00 29.20 6.64
N LEU A 15 -9.08 29.76 5.85
CA LEU A 15 -8.25 29.03 4.87
C LEU A 15 -7.07 28.29 5.51
N LYS A 16 -6.80 28.48 6.80
CA LYS A 16 -5.65 27.91 7.52
C LYS A 16 -6.07 27.27 8.84
N LEU A 17 -7.06 26.37 8.76
CA LEU A 17 -7.62 25.69 9.94
C LEU A 17 -6.90 24.39 10.30
N GLU A 18 -5.88 23.95 9.56
CA GLU A 18 -5.23 22.64 9.69
C GLU A 18 -4.84 22.35 11.15
N ASN A 19 -3.92 23.13 11.70
CA ASN A 19 -3.41 22.96 13.06
C ASN A 19 -4.52 23.08 14.12
N LYS A 20 -5.55 23.91 13.87
CA LYS A 20 -6.67 24.11 14.80
C LYS A 20 -7.62 22.92 14.80
N LEU A 21 -7.88 22.33 13.64
CA LEU A 21 -8.71 21.14 13.49
C LEU A 21 -7.98 19.93 14.08
N GLU A 22 -6.71 19.77 13.78
CA GLU A 22 -5.90 18.65 14.28
C GLU A 22 -5.80 18.68 15.81
N SER A 23 -5.42 19.82 16.40
CA SER A 23 -5.31 19.95 17.86
C SER A 23 -6.65 20.02 18.58
N GLY A 24 -7.66 20.67 17.99
CA GLY A 24 -8.97 20.86 18.63
C GLY A 24 -9.88 19.64 18.55
N LEU A 25 -9.75 18.83 17.49
CA LEU A 25 -10.56 17.62 17.28
C LEU A 25 -9.76 16.34 17.49
N TYR A 26 -8.48 16.40 17.84
CA TYR A 26 -7.59 15.23 17.97
C TYR A 26 -7.65 14.33 16.73
N CYS A 27 -7.47 14.95 15.56
CA CYS A 27 -7.51 14.29 14.26
C CYS A 27 -6.24 14.62 13.46
N GLU A 28 -6.02 13.90 12.37
CA GLU A 28 -4.94 14.16 11.42
C GLU A 28 -5.51 14.65 10.10
N LEU A 29 -4.93 15.73 9.54
CA LEU A 29 -5.33 16.22 8.23
C LEU A 29 -4.79 15.31 7.13
N VAL A 30 -5.69 14.75 6.35
CA VAL A 30 -5.35 13.91 5.19
C VAL A 30 -5.21 14.76 3.95
N GLU A 31 -6.16 15.67 3.75
CA GLU A 31 -6.28 16.41 2.50
C GLU A 31 -6.86 17.79 2.75
N LYS A 32 -6.36 18.76 1.99
CA LYS A 32 -6.93 20.09 1.89
C LYS A 32 -7.09 20.44 0.43
N GLU A 33 -8.32 20.64 -0.01
CA GLU A 33 -8.64 20.99 -1.38
C GLU A 33 -9.28 22.38 -1.46
N LEU A 34 -8.77 23.22 -2.35
CA LEU A 34 -9.37 24.52 -2.66
C LEU A 34 -10.34 24.34 -3.84
N LYS A 35 -11.64 24.56 -3.59
CA LYS A 35 -12.69 24.62 -4.61
C LYS A 35 -13.07 26.08 -4.87
N ASP A 36 -13.83 26.33 -5.93
CA ASP A 36 -14.22 27.67 -6.38
C ASP A 36 -14.89 28.54 -5.30
N SER A 37 -15.64 27.93 -4.38
CA SER A 37 -16.41 28.64 -3.34
C SER A 37 -16.14 28.19 -1.91
N TYR A 38 -15.29 27.19 -1.69
CA TYR A 38 -14.95 26.68 -0.36
C TYR A 38 -13.61 25.96 -0.35
N VAL A 39 -13.02 25.84 0.84
CA VAL A 39 -11.95 24.87 1.11
C VAL A 39 -12.56 23.65 1.78
N GLU A 40 -12.16 22.47 1.33
CA GLU A 40 -12.50 21.19 1.95
C GLU A 40 -11.29 20.65 2.70
N TYR A 41 -11.50 20.27 3.96
CA TYR A 41 -10.54 19.60 4.83
C TYR A 41 -11.03 18.18 5.10
N THR A 42 -10.27 17.19 4.68
CA THR A 42 -10.51 15.77 4.98
C THR A 42 -9.63 15.36 6.15
N LEU A 43 -10.23 14.81 7.21
CA LEU A 43 -9.56 14.53 8.48
C LEU A 43 -9.74 13.05 8.84
N LEU A 44 -8.69 12.42 9.37
CA LEU A 44 -8.76 11.13 10.05
C LEU A 44 -9.00 11.36 11.54
N TYR A 45 -10.22 11.06 11.97
CA TYR A 45 -10.64 11.22 13.36
C TYR A 45 -10.42 9.93 14.17
N ASP A 46 -10.04 10.10 15.44
CA ASP A 46 -9.89 9.03 16.43
C ASP A 46 -9.08 7.81 15.93
N MET A 47 -7.82 8.07 15.60
CA MET A 47 -6.91 7.02 15.12
C MET A 47 -6.69 5.90 16.14
N ILE A 48 -6.86 6.17 17.44
CA ILE A 48 -6.64 5.16 18.48
C ILE A 48 -7.85 4.23 18.59
N ALA A 49 -9.07 4.76 18.68
CA ALA A 49 -10.26 3.89 18.77
C ALA A 49 -10.52 3.13 17.48
N ASN A 50 -10.02 3.61 16.34
CA ASN A 50 -10.13 2.94 15.05
C ASN A 50 -9.06 1.86 14.81
N ARG A 51 -8.09 1.68 15.72
CA ARG A 51 -7.16 0.55 15.63
C ARG A 51 -7.91 -0.78 15.77
N ILE A 52 -7.41 -1.76 15.05
CA ILE A 52 -7.83 -3.16 15.14
C ILE A 52 -6.62 -3.99 15.53
N GLY A 53 -6.84 -5.11 16.20
CA GLY A 53 -5.78 -6.07 16.50
C GLY A 53 -5.29 -6.76 15.23
N ILE A 54 -4.05 -7.26 15.27
CA ILE A 54 -3.45 -8.02 14.16
C ILE A 54 -4.34 -9.21 13.73
N GLU A 55 -4.98 -9.87 14.70
CA GLU A 55 -5.88 -11.00 14.44
C GLU A 55 -7.19 -10.61 13.73
N GLU A 56 -7.58 -9.33 13.81
CA GLU A 56 -8.78 -8.80 13.14
C GLU A 56 -8.50 -8.37 11.70
N ILE A 57 -7.23 -8.37 11.27
CA ILE A 57 -6.84 -8.05 9.90
C ILE A 57 -7.01 -9.30 9.04
N VAL A 58 -8.00 -9.24 8.15
CA VAL A 58 -8.38 -10.34 7.26
C VAL A 58 -8.36 -9.84 5.82
N ALA A 59 -7.72 -10.62 4.94
CA ALA A 59 -7.76 -10.45 3.51
C ALA A 59 -8.97 -11.23 2.96
N GLU A 60 -9.98 -10.52 2.48
CA GLU A 60 -11.18 -11.13 1.91
C GLU A 60 -11.74 -10.28 0.78
N ASN A 61 -12.29 -10.94 -0.25
CA ASN A 61 -13.00 -10.28 -1.36
C ASN A 61 -12.24 -9.10 -1.99
N GLY A 62 -10.93 -9.27 -2.21
CA GLY A 62 -10.14 -8.23 -2.86
C GLY A 62 -9.75 -7.05 -1.97
N ALA A 63 -9.91 -7.19 -0.65
CA ALA A 63 -9.69 -6.11 0.29
C ALA A 63 -9.02 -6.58 1.59
N LEU A 64 -8.26 -5.67 2.20
CA LEU A 64 -7.60 -5.85 3.49
C LEU A 64 -8.01 -4.71 4.43
N ARG A 65 -8.67 -5.04 5.54
CA ARG A 65 -9.04 -4.03 6.54
C ARG A 65 -7.82 -3.69 7.39
N LEU A 66 -7.34 -2.44 7.31
CA LEU A 66 -6.18 -1.95 8.03
C LEU A 66 -6.57 -1.30 9.36
N MET A 67 -7.73 -0.64 9.39
CA MET A 67 -8.35 -0.02 10.56
C MET A 67 -9.88 -0.12 10.43
N LYS A 68 -10.64 0.20 11.48
CA LYS A 68 -12.11 0.18 11.43
C LYS A 68 -12.68 1.05 10.30
N ASN A 69 -12.00 2.15 10.00
CA ASN A 69 -12.37 3.14 8.99
C ASN A 69 -11.45 3.14 7.75
N GLN A 70 -10.49 2.21 7.66
CA GLN A 70 -9.53 2.17 6.54
C GLN A 70 -9.40 0.75 5.99
N VAL A 71 -9.65 0.63 4.69
CA VAL A 71 -9.59 -0.62 3.95
C VAL A 71 -8.75 -0.39 2.70
N TRP A 72 -7.80 -1.28 2.45
CA TRP A 72 -7.10 -1.33 1.18
C TRP A 72 -7.80 -2.31 0.25
N ALA A 73 -8.55 -1.81 -0.73
CA ALA A 73 -9.21 -2.61 -1.75
C ALA A 73 -8.24 -2.93 -2.89
N TYR A 74 -7.36 -3.91 -2.68
CA TYR A 74 -6.27 -4.26 -3.60
C TYR A 74 -6.75 -4.76 -4.98
N ASP A 75 -7.98 -5.26 -5.12
CA ASP A 75 -8.54 -5.59 -6.45
C ASP A 75 -8.71 -4.35 -7.35
N SER A 76 -8.96 -3.19 -6.75
CA SER A 76 -9.17 -1.91 -7.45
C SER A 76 -7.96 -0.98 -7.40
N LEU A 77 -7.23 -1.00 -6.28
CA LEU A 77 -6.01 -0.21 -6.05
C LEU A 77 -4.85 -1.18 -5.72
N PRO A 78 -4.26 -1.85 -6.71
CA PRO A 78 -3.40 -3.03 -6.51
C PRO A 78 -2.00 -2.71 -5.96
N HIS A 79 -1.64 -1.44 -5.87
CA HIS A 79 -0.31 -1.02 -5.44
C HIS A 79 -0.39 -0.17 -4.18
N MET A 80 0.53 -0.42 -3.26
CA MET A 80 0.69 0.32 -2.01
C MET A 80 2.15 0.72 -1.87
N LEU A 81 2.38 1.99 -1.52
CA LEU A 81 3.68 2.50 -1.08
C LEU A 81 3.61 2.79 0.41
N ILE A 82 4.52 2.21 1.19
CA ILE A 82 4.64 2.44 2.63
C ILE A 82 5.91 3.25 2.87
N ALA A 83 5.76 4.45 3.43
CA ALA A 83 6.86 5.36 3.73
C ALA A 83 6.85 5.77 5.19
N GLY A 84 8.02 6.14 5.72
CA GLY A 84 8.18 6.54 7.12
C GLY A 84 9.62 6.40 7.60
N GLY A 85 9.96 7.06 8.70
CA GLY A 85 11.30 6.99 9.30
C GLY A 85 11.64 5.60 9.88
N THR A 86 12.91 5.41 10.24
CA THR A 86 13.35 4.26 11.04
C THR A 86 12.60 4.22 12.37
N GLY A 87 12.18 3.04 12.81
CA GLY A 87 11.37 2.88 14.03
C GLY A 87 9.88 3.21 13.87
N GLY A 88 9.43 3.66 12.69
CA GLY A 88 8.02 3.96 12.40
C GLY A 88 7.10 2.75 12.22
N GLY A 89 7.61 1.52 12.41
CA GLY A 89 6.80 0.29 12.34
C GLY A 89 6.54 -0.26 10.93
N LYS A 90 7.21 0.24 9.88
CA LYS A 90 7.00 -0.21 8.48
C LYS A 90 7.14 -1.73 8.31
N THR A 91 8.24 -2.31 8.79
CA THR A 91 8.50 -3.76 8.67
C THR A 91 7.45 -4.57 9.44
N TYR A 92 7.06 -4.13 10.65
CA TYR A 92 5.96 -4.75 11.40
C TYR A 92 4.62 -4.65 10.68
N PHE A 93 4.37 -3.53 9.99
CA PHE A 93 3.16 -3.36 9.18
C PHE A 93 3.16 -4.29 7.97
N LEU A 94 4.31 -4.45 7.28
CA LEU A 94 4.47 -5.44 6.22
C LEU A 94 4.25 -6.87 6.73
N LEU A 95 4.83 -7.25 7.86
CA LEU A 95 4.60 -8.56 8.50
C LEU A 95 3.12 -8.80 8.79
N THR A 96 2.41 -7.76 9.24
CA THR A 96 0.96 -7.83 9.50
C THR A 96 0.17 -8.07 8.21
N ILE A 97 0.52 -7.39 7.11
CA ILE A 97 -0.09 -7.62 5.79
C ILE A 97 0.21 -9.05 5.31
N ILE A 98 1.46 -9.50 5.41
CA ILE A 98 1.88 -10.86 5.02
C ILE A 98 1.09 -11.90 5.79
N GLN A 99 0.99 -11.77 7.12
CA GLN A 99 0.23 -12.71 7.96
C GLN A 99 -1.24 -12.79 7.54
N ALA A 100 -1.87 -11.67 7.20
CA ALA A 100 -3.27 -11.65 6.77
C ALA A 100 -3.46 -12.25 5.38
N LEU A 101 -2.53 -12.00 4.44
CA LEU A 101 -2.56 -12.57 3.10
C LEU A 101 -2.26 -14.08 3.10
N LEU A 102 -1.40 -14.58 4.00
CA LEU A 102 -1.14 -16.01 4.16
C LEU A 102 -2.39 -16.80 4.63
N LYS A 103 -3.41 -16.12 5.16
CA LYS A 103 -4.70 -16.72 5.52
C LYS A 103 -5.66 -16.83 4.32
N SER A 104 -5.31 -16.29 3.15
CA SER A 104 -6.09 -16.39 1.90
C SER A 104 -5.41 -17.33 0.88
N ASP A 105 -5.88 -17.33 -0.36
CA ASP A 105 -5.29 -18.05 -1.49
C ASP A 105 -4.17 -17.27 -2.21
N ALA A 106 -3.72 -16.15 -1.62
CA ALA A 106 -2.72 -15.28 -2.22
C ALA A 106 -1.35 -15.97 -2.37
N GLU A 107 -0.71 -15.77 -3.52
CA GLU A 107 0.68 -16.14 -3.74
C GLU A 107 1.59 -14.95 -3.40
N LEU A 108 2.58 -15.14 -2.53
CA LEU A 108 3.44 -14.07 -2.01
C LEU A 108 4.89 -14.25 -2.46
N PHE A 109 5.50 -13.16 -2.88
CA PHE A 109 6.93 -13.04 -3.21
C PHE A 109 7.50 -11.92 -2.35
N ILE A 110 8.47 -12.22 -1.50
CA ILE A 110 9.00 -11.29 -0.49
C ILE A 110 10.46 -10.99 -0.82
N LEU A 111 10.77 -9.70 -0.91
CA LEU A 111 12.10 -9.19 -1.21
C LEU A 111 12.61 -8.37 -0.03
N ASP A 112 13.71 -8.80 0.57
CA ASP A 112 14.37 -8.13 1.69
C ASP A 112 15.86 -7.91 1.41
N PRO A 113 16.23 -6.81 0.72
CA PRO A 113 17.61 -6.52 0.35
C PRO A 113 18.53 -6.23 1.55
N LYS A 114 17.97 -6.07 2.76
CA LYS A 114 18.76 -5.90 3.98
C LYS A 114 19.10 -7.23 4.64
N ASN A 115 18.47 -8.32 4.21
CA ASN A 115 18.58 -9.63 4.86
C ASN A 115 18.29 -9.53 6.37
N ALA A 116 17.15 -8.95 6.72
CA ALA A 116 16.70 -8.65 8.07
C ALA A 116 15.45 -9.49 8.43
N ASP A 117 14.49 -8.92 9.17
CA ASP A 117 13.35 -9.62 9.75
C ASP A 117 12.48 -10.36 8.70
N LEU A 118 12.35 -9.83 7.48
CA LEU A 118 11.54 -10.48 6.43
C LEU A 118 12.27 -11.65 5.77
N ALA A 119 13.61 -11.62 5.69
CA ALA A 119 14.38 -12.73 5.12
C ALA A 119 14.22 -14.03 5.92
N ASP A 120 14.04 -13.94 7.24
CA ASP A 120 13.83 -15.10 8.12
C ASP A 120 12.55 -15.89 7.78
N LEU A 121 11.57 -15.26 7.11
CA LEU A 121 10.37 -15.95 6.62
C LEU A 121 10.71 -17.05 5.61
N GLY A 122 11.86 -16.98 4.93
CA GLY A 122 12.31 -18.01 4.00
C GLY A 122 12.52 -19.39 4.64
N THR A 123 12.60 -19.46 5.97
CA THR A 123 12.65 -20.74 6.71
C THR A 123 11.30 -21.46 6.78
N ILE A 124 10.20 -20.75 6.59
CA ILE A 124 8.83 -21.25 6.78
C ILE A 124 7.93 -21.08 5.55
N MET A 125 8.35 -20.28 4.56
CA MET A 125 7.60 -20.08 3.31
C MET A 125 8.54 -19.96 2.10
N PRO A 126 8.09 -20.36 0.89
CA PRO A 126 8.85 -20.18 -0.33
C PRO A 126 8.87 -18.70 -0.77
N HIS A 127 9.65 -18.42 -1.82
CA HIS A 127 9.68 -17.11 -2.51
C HIS A 127 10.08 -15.92 -1.63
N VAL A 128 11.04 -16.14 -0.73
CA VAL A 128 11.67 -15.09 0.07
C VAL A 128 13.12 -14.93 -0.39
N TYR A 129 13.49 -13.72 -0.81
CA TYR A 129 14.78 -13.45 -1.44
C TYR A 129 15.45 -12.24 -0.79
N SER A 130 16.74 -12.38 -0.48
CA SER A 130 17.55 -11.30 0.10
C SER A 130 18.82 -11.00 -0.68
N GLN A 131 19.31 -11.95 -1.47
CA GLN A 131 20.47 -11.74 -2.33
C GLN A 131 20.09 -10.90 -3.54
N LYS A 132 20.99 -10.00 -3.94
CA LYS A 132 20.73 -9.03 -5.00
C LYS A 132 20.34 -9.71 -6.32
N GLU A 133 21.08 -10.74 -6.71
CA GLU A 133 20.88 -11.49 -7.95
C GLU A 133 19.52 -12.20 -7.93
N GLU A 134 19.20 -12.88 -6.83
CA GLU A 134 17.91 -13.57 -6.64
C GLU A 134 16.73 -12.59 -6.63
N ILE A 135 16.90 -11.40 -6.03
CA ILE A 135 15.89 -10.34 -6.06
C ILE A 135 15.65 -9.89 -7.50
N SER A 136 16.70 -9.64 -8.28
CA SER A 136 16.58 -9.25 -9.68
C SER A 136 15.88 -10.33 -10.52
N GLU A 137 16.27 -11.59 -10.36
CA GLU A 137 15.64 -12.73 -11.02
C GLU A 137 14.16 -12.88 -10.62
N CYS A 138 13.83 -12.72 -9.34
CA CYS A 138 12.45 -12.78 -8.86
C CYS A 138 11.59 -11.67 -9.46
N VAL A 139 12.11 -10.44 -9.57
CA VAL A 139 11.37 -9.32 -10.19
C VAL A 139 11.10 -9.60 -11.67
N GLU A 140 12.09 -10.14 -12.40
CA GLU A 140 11.93 -10.51 -13.81
C GLU A 140 10.94 -11.66 -13.99
N ASP A 141 11.04 -12.73 -13.20
CA ASP A 141 10.08 -13.84 -13.20
C ASP A 141 8.66 -13.36 -12.86
N PHE A 142 8.51 -12.48 -11.85
CA PHE A 142 7.20 -11.93 -11.48
C PHE A 142 6.57 -11.12 -12.63
N TYR A 143 7.38 -10.34 -13.34
CA TYR A 143 6.94 -9.60 -14.53
C TYR A 143 6.51 -10.55 -15.66
N GLU A 144 7.32 -11.56 -15.99
CA GLU A 144 6.98 -12.53 -17.04
C GLU A 144 5.71 -13.32 -16.70
N ARG A 145 5.56 -13.74 -15.43
CA ARG A 145 4.32 -14.35 -14.92
C ARG A 145 3.12 -13.44 -15.07
N MET A 146 3.24 -12.15 -14.76
CA MET A 146 2.16 -11.17 -14.94
C MET A 146 1.74 -11.09 -16.42
N ILE A 147 2.71 -11.03 -17.34
CA ILE A 147 2.43 -10.98 -18.79
C ILE A 147 1.77 -12.28 -19.26
N ALA A 148 2.32 -13.44 -18.89
CA ALA A 148 1.77 -14.75 -19.23
C ALA A 148 0.34 -14.92 -18.70
N ARG A 149 0.12 -14.50 -17.45
CA ARG A 149 -1.20 -14.51 -16.81
C ARG A 149 -2.19 -13.58 -17.49
N SER A 150 -1.77 -12.39 -17.93
CA SER A 150 -2.64 -11.50 -18.71
C SER A 150 -3.06 -12.13 -20.04
N ARG A 151 -2.18 -12.89 -20.70
CA ARG A 151 -2.50 -13.63 -21.93
C ARG A 151 -3.48 -14.76 -21.65
N SER A 152 -3.19 -15.62 -20.68
CA SER A 152 -4.07 -16.75 -20.35
C SER A 152 -5.47 -16.31 -19.89
N MET A 153 -5.56 -15.21 -19.15
CA MET A 153 -6.85 -14.62 -18.75
C MET A 153 -7.73 -14.28 -19.96
N LYS A 154 -7.16 -13.80 -21.07
CA LYS A 154 -7.92 -13.47 -22.29
C LYS A 154 -8.43 -14.70 -23.04
N GLU A 155 -7.85 -15.87 -22.78
CA GLU A 155 -8.22 -17.13 -23.39
C GLU A 155 -9.29 -17.88 -22.57
N MET A 156 -9.59 -17.43 -21.35
CA MET A 156 -10.59 -18.06 -20.48
C MET A 156 -12.02 -17.90 -21.04
N PRO A 157 -12.87 -18.95 -20.97
CA PRO A 157 -14.23 -18.90 -21.53
C PRO A 157 -15.13 -17.78 -20.96
N ASN A 158 -14.90 -17.38 -19.72
CA ASN A 158 -15.63 -16.33 -19.02
C ASN A 158 -14.96 -14.95 -19.11
N TYR A 159 -13.92 -14.77 -19.93
CA TYR A 159 -13.24 -13.48 -20.07
C TYR A 159 -14.20 -12.34 -20.45
N LYS A 160 -14.03 -11.19 -19.79
CA LYS A 160 -14.76 -9.95 -20.07
C LYS A 160 -13.81 -8.77 -19.99
N THR A 161 -13.84 -7.91 -21.01
CA THR A 161 -13.03 -6.69 -21.04
C THR A 161 -13.38 -5.76 -19.87
N GLY A 162 -12.36 -5.24 -19.20
CA GLY A 162 -12.50 -4.36 -18.04
C GLY A 162 -12.55 -5.08 -16.70
N GLU A 163 -12.69 -6.41 -16.69
CA GLU A 163 -12.64 -7.23 -15.47
C GLU A 163 -11.19 -7.66 -15.16
N ASN A 164 -10.93 -7.98 -13.89
CA ASN A 164 -9.61 -8.35 -13.37
C ASN A 164 -9.52 -9.86 -13.04
N TYR A 165 -8.43 -10.27 -12.38
CA TYR A 165 -8.19 -11.66 -11.98
C TYR A 165 -9.27 -12.22 -11.04
N ALA A 166 -9.84 -11.37 -10.17
CA ALA A 166 -10.82 -11.79 -9.17
C ALA A 166 -12.14 -12.19 -9.82
N TYR A 167 -12.58 -11.48 -10.86
CA TYR A 167 -13.75 -11.88 -11.66
C TYR A 167 -13.59 -13.26 -12.31
N LEU A 168 -12.36 -13.63 -12.66
CA LEU A 168 -12.02 -14.94 -13.22
C LEU A 168 -11.76 -16.01 -12.14
N GLY A 169 -11.90 -15.66 -10.86
CA GLY A 169 -11.68 -16.58 -9.74
C GLY A 169 -10.22 -17.02 -9.59
N LEU A 170 -9.27 -16.21 -10.03
CA LEU A 170 -7.85 -16.50 -9.91
C LEU A 170 -7.29 -15.88 -8.62
N PRO A 171 -6.31 -16.52 -7.94
CA PRO A 171 -5.75 -16.02 -6.68
C PRO A 171 -4.88 -14.76 -6.89
N PRO A 172 -4.91 -13.75 -6.01
CA PRO A 172 -4.03 -12.59 -6.14
C PRO A 172 -2.55 -12.96 -5.95
N ASN A 173 -1.65 -12.31 -6.70
CA ASN A 173 -0.20 -12.47 -6.53
C ASN A 173 0.39 -11.16 -6.04
N PHE A 174 1.16 -11.19 -4.94
CA PHE A 174 1.79 -10.02 -4.35
C PHE A 174 3.31 -10.10 -4.41
N LEU A 175 3.93 -9.03 -4.90
CA LEU A 175 5.35 -8.77 -4.75
C LEU A 175 5.53 -7.73 -3.62
N ILE A 176 6.10 -8.17 -2.50
CA ILE A 176 6.30 -7.36 -1.30
C ILE A 176 7.78 -7.05 -1.18
N PHE A 177 8.11 -5.76 -1.23
CA PHE A 177 9.50 -5.30 -1.25
C PHE A 177 9.78 -4.42 -0.03
N ASP A 178 10.57 -4.92 0.93
CA ASP A 178 11.05 -4.08 2.03
C ASP A 178 12.27 -3.26 1.59
N GLU A 179 12.32 -2.01 2.04
CA GLU A 179 13.35 -1.03 1.69
C GLU A 179 13.81 -1.06 0.21
N TYR A 180 12.88 -0.74 -0.71
CA TYR A 180 13.18 -0.59 -2.14
C TYR A 180 14.41 0.29 -2.43
N VAL A 181 14.66 1.32 -1.63
CA VAL A 181 15.80 2.24 -1.81
C VAL A 181 17.14 1.54 -1.60
N ALA A 182 17.22 0.53 -0.71
CA ALA A 182 18.44 -0.23 -0.49
C ALA A 182 18.85 -1.01 -1.76
N TYR A 183 17.87 -1.60 -2.45
CA TYR A 183 18.09 -2.25 -3.74
C TYR A 183 18.51 -1.26 -4.82
N MET A 184 17.83 -0.12 -4.93
CA MET A 184 18.18 0.92 -5.93
C MET A 184 19.58 1.50 -5.71
N GLY A 185 19.99 1.71 -4.46
CA GLY A 185 21.33 2.17 -4.13
C GLY A 185 22.43 1.19 -4.54
N ALA A 186 22.16 -0.12 -4.40
CA ALA A 186 23.05 -1.19 -4.87
C ALA A 186 23.07 -1.35 -6.40
N ASN A 187 22.09 -0.77 -7.09
CA ASN A 187 21.90 -0.78 -8.54
C ASN A 187 22.14 0.58 -9.20
N ARG A 188 23.05 1.41 -8.67
CA ARG A 188 23.48 2.62 -9.38
C ARG A 188 23.91 2.27 -10.80
N PHE A 189 22.99 2.51 -11.76
CA PHE A 189 23.33 2.85 -13.12
C PHE A 189 24.38 3.96 -13.04
N PRO A 190 25.47 3.91 -13.82
CA PRO A 190 26.34 5.06 -13.93
C PRO A 190 25.46 6.22 -14.36
N THR A 191 25.25 7.19 -13.48
CA THR A 191 24.71 8.49 -13.86
C THR A 191 25.79 9.17 -14.69
N SER A 192 25.91 8.78 -15.95
CA SER A 192 26.55 9.57 -16.98
C SER A 192 25.56 10.67 -17.37
N ILE A 193 25.56 11.73 -16.58
CA ILE A 193 25.24 13.06 -17.07
C ILE A 193 26.49 13.88 -16.75
N GLU A 194 27.42 13.88 -17.70
CA GLU A 194 28.28 15.05 -17.96
C GLU A 194 27.42 16.12 -18.65
#